data_AF-A0A0J9D0Z5-F1
#
_entry.id   AF-A0A0J9D0Z5-F1
#
_cell.length_a   1.000
_cell.length_b   1.000
_cell.length_c   1.000
_cell.angle_alpha   90.00
_cell.angle_beta   90.00
_cell.angle_gamma   90.00
#
_symmetry.space_group_name_H-M   'P 1'
#
loop_
_entity.id
_entity.type
_entity.pdbx_description
1 polymer ?
#
loop_
_entity_poly.entity_id
_entity_poly.type
_entity_poly.pdbx_seq_one_letter_code
_entity_poly.pdbx_strand_id
1 'polypeptide(L)' 'MRPITPASPEQGQAIANAVERLREARTLLRQAGARQAAAAAGKAISSAEGAARHVAHRIRRTST' A
#
# COMPACT_ATOMS: atom_id res chain seq x y z
N MET A 1 1.54 27.78 2.09
CA MET A 1 1.54 26.34 2.48
C MET A 1 0.21 25.74 2.02
N ARG A 2 0.20 24.67 1.21
CA ARG A 2 -1.05 24.10 0.68
C ARG A 2 -1.73 23.25 1.77
N PRO A 3 -3.06 23.33 1.99
CA PRO A 3 -3.73 22.55 3.02
C PRO A 3 -3.57 21.06 2.76
N ILE A 4 -3.28 20.30 3.82
CA ILE A 4 -3.16 18.83 3.76
C ILE A 4 -4.57 18.28 3.68
N THR A 5 -4.89 17.54 2.61
CA THR A 5 -6.17 16.83 2.53
C THR A 5 -6.24 15.82 3.69
N PRO A 6 -7.29 15.82 4.52
CA PRO A 6 -7.44 14.83 5.59
C PRO A 6 -7.49 13.43 5.02
N ALA A 7 -6.91 12.46 5.72
CA ALA A 7 -7.10 11.04 5.40
C ALA A 7 -7.85 10.39 6.55
N SER A 8 -8.75 9.45 6.23
CA SER A 8 -9.49 8.72 7.25
C SER A 8 -8.73 7.45 7.69
N PRO A 9 -8.94 6.96 8.92
CA PRO A 9 -8.42 5.66 9.36
C PRO A 9 -8.83 4.51 8.43
N GLU A 10 -10.04 4.56 7.86
CA GLU A 10 -10.55 3.58 6.90
C GLU A 10 -9.69 3.52 5.63
N GLN A 11 -9.23 4.67 5.13
CA GLN A 11 -8.30 4.72 3.99
C GLN A 11 -6.96 4.07 4.35
N GLY A 12 -6.48 4.27 5.59
CA GLY A 12 -5.29 3.58 6.10
C GLY A 12 -5.48 2.07 6.09
N GLN A 13 -6.61 1.59 6.61
CA GLN A 13 -6.94 0.17 6.64
C GLN A 13 -7.10 -0.43 5.23
N ALA A 14 -7.75 0.29 4.30
CA ALA A 14 -7.91 -0.15 2.92
C ALA A 14 -6.54 -0.35 2.22
N ILE A 15 -5.57 0.54 2.47
CA ILE A 15 -4.23 0.40 1.91
C ILE A 15 -3.48 -0.78 2.56
N ALA A 16 -3.57 -0.95 3.88
CA ALA A 16 -2.97 -2.10 4.55
C ALA A 16 -3.50 -3.42 3.98
N ASN A 17 -4.82 -3.49 3.79
CA ASN A 17 -5.50 -4.62 3.16
C ASN A 17 -5.06 -4.87 1.70
N ALA A 18 -4.69 -3.82 0.97
CA ALA A 18 -4.16 -3.95 -0.39
C ALA A 18 -2.72 -4.48 -0.39
N VAL A 19 -1.88 -4.03 0.54
CA VAL A 19 -0.50 -4.52 0.71
C VAL A 19 -0.48 -6.02 0.95
N GLU A 20 -1.33 -6.52 1.85
CA GLU A 20 -1.40 -7.95 2.15
C GLU A 20 -1.83 -8.78 0.93
N ARG A 21 -2.86 -8.35 0.20
CA ARG A 21 -3.28 -9.01 -1.04
C ARG A 21 -2.18 -9.04 -2.09
N LEU A 22 -1.38 -7.98 -2.21
CA LEU A 22 -0.25 -7.95 -3.14
C LEU A 22 0.87 -8.92 -2.72
N ARG A 23 1.09 -9.08 -1.41
CA ARG A 23 2.06 -10.06 -0.87
C ARG A 23 1.62 -11.49 -1.17
N GLU A 24 0.34 -11.81 -0.93
CA GLU A 24 -0.25 -13.10 -1.30
C GLU A 24 -0.13 -13.37 -2.79
N ALA A 25 -0.55 -12.41 -3.63
CA ALA A 25 -0.45 -12.53 -5.09
C ALA A 25 0.99 -12.77 -5.54
N ARG A 26 1.96 -12.04 -4.99
CA ARG A 26 3.39 -12.24 -5.30
C ARG A 26 3.87 -13.64 -4.94
N THR A 27 3.43 -14.19 -3.81
CA THR A 27 3.77 -15.55 -3.39
C THR A 27 3.23 -16.59 -4.37
N LEU A 28 1.96 -16.48 -4.75
CA LEU A 28 1.33 -17.38 -5.74
C LEU A 28 2.04 -17.30 -7.10
N LEU A 29 2.35 -16.09 -7.58
CA LEU A 29 3.05 -15.88 -8.85
C LEU A 29 4.46 -16.49 -8.84
N ARG A 30 5.16 -16.44 -7.69
CA ARG A 30 6.47 -17.10 -7.54
C ARG A 30 6.35 -18.62 -7.59
N GLN A 31 5.37 -19.17 -6.89
CA GLN A 31 5.11 -20.62 -6.88
C GLN A 31 4.75 -21.13 -8.28
N ALA A 32 4.01 -20.35 -9.06
CA ALA A 32 3.66 -20.67 -10.44
C ALA A 32 4.81 -20.46 -11.46
N GLY A 33 5.98 -20.01 -11.02
CA GLY A 33 7.12 -19.72 -11.91
C GLY A 33 6.98 -18.44 -12.75
N ALA A 34 5.94 -17.63 -12.52
CA ALA A 34 5.66 -16.38 -13.24
C ALA A 34 6.56 -15.23 -12.75
N ARG A 35 7.88 -15.33 -13.01
CA ARG A 35 8.92 -14.45 -12.44
C ARG A 35 8.69 -12.97 -12.72
N GLN A 36 8.29 -12.60 -13.95
CA GLN A 36 8.07 -11.20 -14.32
C GLN A 36 6.84 -10.61 -13.61
N ALA A 37 5.75 -11.37 -13.51
CA ALA A 37 4.57 -10.96 -12.79
C ALA A 37 4.85 -10.81 -11.28
N ALA A 38 5.61 -11.74 -10.69
CA ALA A 38 6.04 -11.62 -9.30
C ALA A 38 6.93 -10.39 -9.04
N ALA A 39 7.78 -10.01 -10.01
CA ALA A 39 8.58 -8.79 -9.93
C ALA A 39 7.71 -7.53 -10.02
N ALA A 40 6.70 -7.51 -10.91
CA ALA A 40 5.74 -6.43 -11.01
C ALA A 40 4.92 -6.27 -9.70
N ALA A 41 4.45 -7.38 -9.12
CA ALA A 41 3.80 -7.38 -7.82
C ALA A 41 4.74 -6.83 -6.72
N GLY A 42 6.03 -7.15 -6.76
CA GLY A 42 7.03 -6.57 -5.87
C GLY A 42 7.10 -5.04 -5.95
N LYS A 43 7.11 -4.47 -7.16
CA LYS A 43 7.08 -3.01 -7.36
C LYS A 43 5.78 -2.39 -6.83
N ALA A 44 4.65 -3.05 -7.06
CA ALA A 44 3.35 -2.60 -6.56
C ALA A 44 3.30 -2.58 -5.01
N ILE A 45 3.88 -3.59 -4.34
CA ILE A 45 3.99 -3.63 -2.87
C ILE A 45 4.75 -2.40 -2.37
N SER A 46 5.93 -2.11 -2.92
CA SER A 46 6.73 -0.95 -2.49
C SER A 46 5.99 0.38 -2.68
N SER A 47 5.21 0.51 -3.76
CA SER A 47 4.36 1.67 -4.00
C SER A 47 3.23 1.78 -2.96
N ALA A 48 2.55 0.67 -2.66
CA ALA A 48 1.46 0.63 -1.69
C ALA A 48 1.95 0.93 -0.25
N GLU A 49 3.13 0.44 0.13
CA GLU A 49 3.77 0.77 1.41
C GLU A 49 4.12 2.27 1.51
N GLY A 50 4.57 2.89 0.41
CA GLY A 50 4.75 4.34 0.33
C GLY A 50 3.44 5.10 0.55
N ALA A 51 2.36 4.65 -0.10
CA ALA A 51 1.03 5.23 0.09
C ALA A 51 0.53 5.09 1.54
N ALA A 52 0.77 3.94 2.19
CA ALA A 52 0.43 3.72 3.60
C ALA A 52 1.13 4.74 4.51
N ARG A 53 2.42 4.99 4.29
CA ARG A 53 3.18 6.01 5.04
C ARG A 53 2.62 7.41 4.83
N HIS A 54 2.24 7.76 3.60
CA HIS A 54 1.63 9.06 3.31
C HIS A 54 0.26 9.23 3.99
N VAL A 55 -0.59 8.21 3.96
CA VAL A 55 -1.90 8.25 4.63
C VAL A 55 -1.75 8.31 6.15
N ALA A 56 -0.88 7.51 6.75
CA ALA A 56 -0.58 7.59 8.18
C ALA A 56 -0.08 8.98 8.58
N HIS A 57 0.80 9.58 7.78
CA HIS A 57 1.26 10.94 8.00
C HIS A 57 0.11 11.96 7.93
N ARG A 58 -0.80 11.81 6.96
CA ARG A 58 -1.98 12.68 6.83
C ARG A 58 -2.92 12.55 8.01
N ILE A 59 -3.30 11.33 8.41
CA ILE A 59 -4.14 11.07 9.59
C ILE A 59 -3.56 11.79 10.81
N ARG A 60 -2.27 11.57 11.11
CA ARG A 60 -1.57 12.21 12.24
C ARG A 60 -1.58 13.74 12.18
N ARG A 61 -1.60 14.34 10.99
CA ARG A 61 -1.60 15.79 10.79
C ARG A 61 -2.99 16.42 10.81
N THR A 62 -4.05 15.62 10.69
CA THR A 62 -5.43 16.11 10.60
C THR A 62 -6.35 15.63 11.72
N SER A 63 -5.95 14.61 12.48
CA SER A 63 -6.57 14.25 13.77
C SER A 63 -6.09 15.27 14.82
N THR A 64 -6.83 16.37 14.97
CA THR A 64 -6.63 17.39 16.01
C THR A 64 -7.92 17.55 16.78
#